data_AF-A0A358XQ34-F1
#
_entry.id   AF-A0A358XQ34-F1
#
_cell.length_a   1.000
_cell.length_b   1.000
_cell.length_c   1.000
_cell.angle_alpha   90.00
_cell.angle_beta   90.00
_cell.angle_gamma   90.00
#
_symmetry.space_group_name_H-M   'P 1'
#
loop_
_entity.id
_entity.type
_entity.pdbx_description
1 polymer ?
#
loop_
_entity_poly.entity_id
_entity_poly.type
_entity_poly.pdbx_seq_one_letter_code
_entity_poly.pdbx_strand_id
1 'polypeptide(L)'
;MELLRKLPTKPSIAAADQCIPLLDQFDNSCDQLVEQFHLKIGFPQGQQLLKDALAGKPIDAAYEPILQNFLQTLDLSPSWLDWDKIEQGIGLSQRSGLSGLVVLRDYVLMGGYESSAINKPLIFTGALKKGAVKRLTETVTFWV
;
A
#
# COMPACT_ATOMS: atom_id res chain seq x y z
N MET A 1 18.04 22.72 10.55
CA MET A 1 19.42 22.66 9.99
C MET A 1 20.43 21.99 10.91
N GLU A 2 20.38 22.22 12.23
CA GLU A 2 21.38 21.68 13.17
C GLU A 2 21.35 20.15 13.33
N LEU A 3 20.14 19.54 13.29
CA LEU A 3 19.98 18.08 13.35
C LEU A 3 20.47 17.36 12.07
N LEU A 4 20.30 17.98 10.90
CA LEU A 4 20.76 17.43 9.62
C LEU A 4 22.29 17.32 9.54
N ARG A 5 23.02 18.16 10.28
CA ARG A 5 24.49 18.12 10.35
C ARG A 5 25.01 16.92 11.15
N LYS A 6 24.18 16.29 11.97
CA LYS A 6 24.54 15.12 12.79
C LYS A 6 24.39 13.79 12.04
N LEU A 7 23.84 13.81 10.82
CA LEU A 7 23.67 12.60 10.02
C LEU A 7 25.01 12.16 9.42
N PRO A 8 25.40 10.88 9.54
CA PRO A 8 26.63 10.36 8.93
C PRO A 8 26.59 10.43 7.40
N THR A 9 25.40 10.33 6.81
CA THR A 9 25.17 10.52 5.38
C THR A 9 24.20 11.68 5.18
N LYS A 10 24.60 12.68 4.40
CA LYS A 10 23.75 13.84 4.11
C LYS A 10 22.78 13.52 2.98
N PRO A 11 21.50 13.92 3.09
CA PRO A 11 20.57 13.85 1.96
C PRO A 11 21.13 14.60 0.76
N SER A 12 21.09 13.98 -0.43
CA SER A 12 21.55 14.58 -1.67
C SER A 12 20.35 15.01 -2.50
N ILE A 13 20.28 16.31 -2.84
CA ILE A 13 19.26 16.83 -3.74
C ILE A 13 19.36 16.14 -5.10
N ALA A 14 20.58 15.97 -5.63
CA ALA A 14 20.78 15.27 -6.90
C ALA A 14 20.32 13.80 -6.88
N ALA A 15 20.37 13.13 -5.72
CA ALA A 15 19.80 11.79 -5.58
C ALA A 15 18.27 11.82 -5.53
N ALA A 16 17.67 12.83 -4.89
CA ALA A 16 16.23 13.02 -4.89
C ALA A 16 15.70 13.39 -6.28
N ASP A 17 16.43 14.19 -7.05
CA ASP A 17 16.07 14.60 -8.40
C ASP A 17 15.93 13.40 -9.35
N GLN A 18 16.75 12.36 -9.15
CA GLN A 18 16.67 11.11 -9.91
C GLN A 18 15.35 10.35 -9.68
N CYS A 19 14.69 10.60 -8.54
CA CYS A 19 13.41 9.97 -8.20
C CYS A 19 12.20 10.79 -8.64
N ILE A 20 12.36 12.05 -9.07
CA ILE A 20 11.25 12.90 -9.53
C ILE A 20 10.40 12.21 -10.60
N PRO A 21 10.96 11.53 -11.62
CA PRO A 21 10.15 10.86 -12.64
C PRO A 21 9.24 9.75 -12.10
N LEU A 22 9.50 9.23 -10.90
CA LEU A 22 8.63 8.21 -10.26
C LEU A 22 7.28 8.80 -9.84
N LEU A 23 7.15 10.13 -9.71
CA LEU A 23 5.88 10.79 -9.38
C LEU A 23 4.81 10.60 -10.46
N ASP A 24 5.24 10.41 -11.70
CA ASP A 24 4.35 10.21 -12.86
C ASP A 24 4.20 8.73 -13.23
N GLN A 25 4.79 7.82 -12.44
CA GLN A 25 4.64 6.38 -12.63
C GLN A 25 3.47 5.83 -11.81
N PHE A 26 2.83 4.80 -12.36
CA PHE A 26 1.70 4.11 -11.76
C PHE A 26 1.73 2.62 -12.14
N ASP A 27 0.86 1.83 -11.52
CA ASP A 27 0.80 0.38 -11.71
C ASP A 27 -0.09 0.01 -12.89
N ASN A 28 0.50 -0.06 -14.08
CA ASN A 28 -0.19 -0.43 -15.32
C ASN A 28 -0.85 -1.82 -15.24
N SER A 29 -0.23 -2.78 -14.55
CA SER A 29 -0.75 -4.14 -14.42
C SER A 29 -2.01 -4.15 -13.56
N CYS A 30 -2.01 -3.38 -12.47
CA CYS A 30 -3.17 -3.21 -11.60
C CYS A 30 -4.30 -2.43 -12.29
N ASP A 31 -3.97 -1.37 -13.04
CA ASP A 31 -4.96 -0.60 -13.80
C ASP A 31 -5.67 -1.48 -14.85
N GLN A 32 -4.92 -2.30 -15.60
CA GLN A 32 -5.48 -3.26 -16.54
C GLN A 32 -6.38 -4.29 -15.86
N LEU A 33 -5.97 -4.81 -14.69
CA LEU A 33 -6.81 -5.69 -13.89
C LEU A 33 -8.12 -5.00 -13.54
N VAL A 34 -8.10 -3.77 -13.04
CA VAL A 34 -9.30 -3.02 -12.66
C VAL A 34 -10.24 -2.84 -13.87
N GLU A 35 -9.71 -2.47 -15.03
CA GLU A 35 -10.50 -2.26 -16.25
C GLU A 35 -11.18 -3.54 -16.78
N GLN A 36 -10.44 -4.65 -16.78
CA GLN A 36 -10.91 -5.92 -17.34
C GLN A 36 -11.74 -6.73 -16.34
N PHE A 37 -11.57 -6.47 -15.04
CA PHE A 37 -12.17 -7.26 -13.97
C PHE A 37 -13.10 -6.41 -13.10
N HIS A 38 -12.58 -5.59 -12.19
CA HIS A 38 -13.42 -4.89 -11.19
C HIS A 38 -14.45 -3.94 -11.80
N LEU A 39 -14.17 -3.28 -12.92
CA LEU A 39 -15.14 -2.41 -13.62
C LEU A 39 -16.23 -3.22 -14.35
N LYS A 40 -16.00 -4.50 -14.66
CA LYS A 40 -16.97 -5.37 -15.34
C LYS A 40 -17.95 -6.03 -14.38
N ILE A 41 -17.45 -6.52 -13.25
CA ILE A 41 -18.23 -7.32 -12.30
C ILE A 41 -18.49 -6.61 -10.97
N GLY A 42 -17.94 -5.42 -10.78
CA GLY A 42 -18.04 -4.66 -9.54
C GLY A 42 -16.98 -5.05 -8.51
N PHE A 43 -16.56 -4.07 -7.72
CA PHE A 43 -15.46 -4.22 -6.77
C PHE A 43 -15.66 -5.35 -5.74
N PRO A 44 -16.82 -5.48 -5.05
CA PRO A 44 -16.99 -6.51 -4.03
C PRO A 44 -16.88 -7.94 -4.59
N GLN A 45 -17.50 -8.20 -5.74
CA GLN A 45 -17.46 -9.50 -6.40
C GLN A 45 -16.05 -9.81 -6.91
N GLY A 46 -15.39 -8.83 -7.54
CA GLY A 46 -14.00 -9.00 -7.98
C GLY A 46 -13.04 -9.30 -6.83
N GLN A 47 -13.18 -8.60 -5.70
CA GLN A 47 -12.38 -8.89 -4.50
C GLN A 47 -12.64 -10.29 -3.94
N GLN A 48 -13.89 -10.78 -3.97
CA GLN A 48 -14.20 -12.13 -3.53
C GLN A 48 -13.57 -13.18 -4.45
N LEU A 49 -13.73 -13.04 -5.77
CA LEU A 49 -13.13 -13.94 -6.75
C LEU A 49 -11.60 -13.94 -6.69
N LEU A 50 -10.96 -12.78 -6.50
CA LEU A 50 -9.51 -12.69 -6.30
C LEU A 50 -9.06 -13.48 -5.06
N LYS A 51 -9.77 -13.34 -3.94
CA LYS A 51 -9.49 -14.11 -2.72
C LYS A 51 -9.68 -15.60 -2.93
N ASP A 52 -10.73 -16.00 -3.64
CA ASP A 52 -10.99 -17.40 -3.94
C ASP A 52 -9.90 -17.99 -4.84
N ALA A 53 -9.43 -17.25 -5.85
CA ALA A 53 -8.31 -17.64 -6.70
C ALA A 53 -7.00 -17.79 -5.89
N LEU A 54 -6.69 -16.83 -5.00
CA LEU A 54 -5.53 -16.89 -4.11
C LEU A 54 -5.60 -18.07 -3.12
N ALA A 55 -6.80 -18.48 -2.73
CA ALA A 55 -7.04 -19.66 -1.89
C ALA A 55 -7.07 -20.99 -2.68
N GLY A 56 -6.82 -20.95 -4.00
CA GLY A 56 -6.83 -22.14 -4.86
C GLY A 56 -8.23 -22.70 -5.13
N LYS A 57 -9.29 -21.92 -4.93
CA LYS A 57 -10.66 -22.33 -5.25
C LYS A 57 -10.94 -22.14 -6.75
N PRO A 58 -11.79 -22.98 -7.36
CA PRO A 58 -12.20 -22.77 -8.74
C PRO A 58 -12.97 -21.46 -8.86
N ILE A 59 -12.61 -20.65 -9.86
CA ILE A 59 -13.31 -19.44 -10.26
C ILE A 59 -13.86 -19.61 -11.68
N ASP A 60 -14.70 -18.69 -12.12
CA ASP A 60 -15.23 -18.69 -13.48
C ASP A 60 -14.06 -18.64 -14.51
N ALA A 61 -14.09 -19.58 -15.46
CA ALA A 61 -13.09 -19.73 -16.50
C ALA A 61 -12.92 -18.46 -17.35
N ALA A 62 -13.93 -17.59 -17.41
CA ALA A 62 -13.83 -16.31 -18.10
C ALA A 62 -12.83 -15.33 -17.42
N TYR A 63 -12.65 -15.43 -16.10
CA TYR A 63 -11.79 -14.52 -15.32
C TYR A 63 -10.45 -15.11 -14.91
N GLU A 64 -10.32 -16.43 -14.97
CA GLU A 64 -9.08 -17.11 -14.59
C GLU A 64 -7.83 -16.62 -15.35
N PRO A 65 -7.84 -16.46 -16.68
CA PRO A 65 -6.68 -15.92 -17.40
C PRO A 65 -6.32 -14.50 -16.99
N ILE A 66 -7.33 -13.67 -16.68
CA ILE A 66 -7.13 -12.26 -16.27
C ILE A 66 -6.38 -12.22 -14.93
N LEU A 67 -6.83 -13.01 -13.96
CA LEU A 67 -6.19 -13.07 -12.65
C LEU A 67 -4.80 -13.72 -12.72
N GLN A 68 -4.64 -14.79 -13.50
CA GLN A 68 -3.33 -15.44 -13.67
C GLN A 68 -2.31 -14.50 -14.31
N ASN A 69 -2.71 -13.76 -15.36
CA ASN A 69 -1.83 -12.78 -16.00
C ASN A 69 -1.38 -11.70 -15.01
N PHE A 70 -2.29 -11.18 -14.18
CA PHE A 70 -1.94 -10.21 -13.14
C PHE A 70 -0.98 -10.82 -12.09
N LEU A 71 -1.30 -12.01 -11.57
CA LEU A 71 -0.48 -12.66 -10.54
C LEU A 71 0.94 -12.98 -11.03
N GLN A 72 1.12 -13.28 -12.32
CA GLN A 72 2.44 -13.48 -12.94
C GLN A 72 3.29 -12.21 -12.99
N THR A 73 2.69 -11.02 -12.85
CA THR A 73 3.45 -9.76 -12.75
C THR A 73 4.07 -9.54 -11.37
N LEU A 74 3.64 -10.30 -10.37
CA LEU A 74 4.08 -10.15 -8.98
C LEU A 74 5.33 -11.01 -8.72
N ASP A 75 6.41 -10.37 -8.27
CA ASP A 75 7.55 -11.08 -7.69
C ASP A 75 7.32 -11.28 -6.19
N LEU A 76 6.81 -12.46 -5.82
CA LEU A 76 6.51 -12.81 -4.43
C LEU A 76 7.74 -13.26 -3.63
N SER A 77 8.87 -13.47 -4.30
CA SER A 77 10.11 -13.93 -3.68
C SER A 77 11.32 -13.26 -4.32
N PRO A 78 11.41 -11.91 -4.22
CA PRO A 78 12.50 -11.20 -4.85
C PRO A 78 13.84 -11.62 -4.26
N SER A 79 14.90 -11.62 -5.08
CA SER A 79 16.23 -12.12 -4.67
C SER A 79 16.84 -11.41 -3.45
N TRP A 80 16.39 -10.19 -3.15
CA TRP A 80 16.82 -9.42 -1.98
C TRP A 80 15.99 -9.72 -0.72
N LEU A 81 14.93 -10.52 -0.82
CA LEU A 81 14.07 -10.87 0.31
C LEU A 81 14.84 -11.76 1.30
N ASP A 82 14.85 -11.32 2.56
CA ASP A 82 15.55 -11.98 3.65
C ASP A 82 14.55 -12.28 4.77
N TRP A 83 14.16 -13.55 4.87
CA TRP A 83 13.15 -14.00 5.84
C TRP A 83 13.60 -13.84 7.29
N ASP A 84 14.91 -13.95 7.58
CA ASP A 84 15.44 -13.74 8.92
C ASP A 84 15.31 -12.27 9.34
N LYS A 85 15.48 -11.34 8.41
CA LYS A 85 15.21 -9.91 8.66
C LYS A 85 13.73 -9.61 8.80
N ILE A 86 12.86 -10.28 8.03
CA ILE A 86 11.40 -10.13 8.17
C ILE A 86 10.96 -10.54 9.58
N GLU A 87 11.42 -11.71 10.06
CA GLU A 87 11.08 -12.22 11.39
C GLU A 87 11.53 -11.26 12.51
N GLN A 88 12.76 -10.74 12.40
CA GLN A 88 13.25 -9.72 13.34
C GLN A 88 12.43 -8.41 13.28
N GLY A 89 12.03 -7.99 12.08
CA GLY A 89 11.19 -6.82 11.86
C GLY A 89 9.79 -6.96 12.47
N ILE A 90 9.19 -8.14 12.36
CA ILE A 90 7.90 -8.48 13.01
C ILE A 90 8.05 -8.32 14.52
N GLY A 91 9.05 -8.97 15.12
CA GLY A 91 9.31 -8.87 16.56
C GLY A 91 9.54 -7.42 17.02
N LEU A 92 10.27 -6.62 16.24
CA LEU A 92 10.48 -5.20 16.53
C LEU A 92 9.17 -4.39 16.46
N SER A 93 8.36 -4.59 15.41
CA SER A 93 7.10 -3.86 15.22
C SER A 93 6.13 -4.09 16.37
N GLN A 94 5.98 -5.35 16.80
CA GLN A 94 5.09 -5.77 17.88
C GLN A 94 5.46 -5.17 19.26
N ARG A 95 6.74 -4.82 19.48
CA ARG A 95 7.19 -4.22 20.76
C ARG A 95 6.62 -2.83 21.02
N SER A 96 6.21 -2.10 19.99
CA SER A 96 5.67 -0.75 20.13
C SER A 96 4.33 -0.73 20.88
N GLY A 97 3.55 -1.81 20.80
CA GLY A 97 2.26 -1.96 21.47
C GLY A 97 1.37 -0.72 21.35
N LEU A 98 0.71 -0.35 22.45
CA LEU A 98 -0.19 0.81 22.47
C LEU A 98 0.52 2.14 22.17
N SER A 99 1.81 2.27 22.49
CA SER A 99 2.57 3.50 22.22
C SER A 99 2.72 3.75 20.72
N GLY A 100 2.88 2.69 19.92
CA GLY A 100 2.87 2.77 18.45
C GLY A 100 1.54 3.31 17.93
N LEU A 101 0.42 2.86 18.49
CA LEU A 101 -0.92 3.34 18.11
C LEU A 101 -1.15 4.82 18.46
N VAL A 102 -0.62 5.29 19.59
CA VAL A 102 -0.69 6.72 19.98
C VAL A 102 0.09 7.58 18.98
N VAL A 103 1.32 7.17 18.63
CA VAL A 103 2.14 7.89 17.64
C VAL A 103 1.49 7.87 16.26
N LEU A 104 0.95 6.72 15.84
CA LEU A 104 0.20 6.61 14.59
C LEU A 104 -0.96 7.61 14.55
N ARG A 105 -1.79 7.63 15.61
CA ARG A 105 -2.96 8.50 15.72
C ARG A 105 -2.60 9.98 15.72
N ASP A 106 -1.70 10.38 16.61
CA ASP A 106 -1.48 11.78 16.96
C ASP A 106 -0.45 12.46 16.06
N TYR A 107 0.48 11.71 15.48
CA TYR A 107 1.57 12.27 14.68
C TYR A 107 1.47 11.86 13.21
N VAL A 108 1.52 10.56 12.92
CA VAL A 108 1.65 10.07 11.54
C VAL A 108 0.42 10.41 10.71
N LEU A 109 -0.78 10.18 11.24
CA LEU A 109 -2.00 10.45 10.51
C LEU A 109 -2.21 11.93 10.25
N MET A 110 -1.95 12.80 11.24
CA MET A 110 -2.08 14.24 11.05
C MET A 110 -1.07 14.77 10.03
N GLY A 111 0.19 14.32 10.11
CA GLY A 111 1.22 14.66 9.12
C GLY A 111 0.89 14.13 7.72
N GLY A 112 0.26 12.95 7.62
CA GLY A 112 -0.20 12.39 6.35
C GLY A 112 -1.20 13.29 5.63
N TYR A 113 -2.08 13.98 6.36
CA TYR A 113 -3.01 14.97 5.80
C TYR A 113 -2.35 16.30 5.41
N GLU A 114 -1.08 16.53 5.69
CA GLU A 114 -0.35 17.66 5.08
C GLU A 114 0.09 17.34 3.64
N SER A 115 0.11 16.06 3.25
CA SER A 115 0.49 15.62 1.91
C SER A 115 -0.67 15.69 0.91
N SER A 116 -0.49 16.47 -0.16
CA SER A 116 -1.48 16.53 -1.25
C SER A 116 -1.65 15.20 -1.99
N ALA A 117 -0.64 14.31 -1.95
CA ALA A 117 -0.67 13.00 -2.60
C ALA A 117 -1.74 12.08 -1.96
N ILE A 118 -1.98 12.20 -0.66
CA ILE A 118 -3.02 11.43 0.05
C ILE A 118 -4.37 12.16 -0.05
N ASN A 119 -4.38 13.49 0.11
CA ASN A 119 -5.63 14.24 0.18
C ASN A 119 -6.41 14.28 -1.12
N LYS A 120 -5.73 14.47 -2.26
CA LYS A 120 -6.37 14.55 -3.58
C LYS A 120 -7.26 13.31 -3.84
N PRO A 121 -6.74 12.06 -3.84
CA PRO A 121 -7.58 10.90 -4.13
C PRO A 121 -8.72 10.73 -3.12
N LEU A 122 -8.52 11.02 -1.82
CA LEU A 122 -9.59 10.96 -0.82
C LEU A 122 -10.74 11.94 -1.08
N ILE A 123 -10.42 13.14 -1.58
CA ILE A 123 -11.41 14.16 -1.95
C ILE A 123 -12.15 13.73 -3.22
N PHE A 124 -11.42 13.37 -4.27
CA PHE A 124 -11.99 13.02 -5.59
C PHE A 124 -12.85 11.76 -5.54
N THR A 125 -12.48 10.76 -4.75
CA THR A 125 -13.26 9.53 -4.55
C THR A 125 -14.42 9.72 -3.57
N GLY A 126 -14.51 10.86 -2.89
CA GLY A 126 -15.45 11.12 -1.80
C GLY A 126 -15.19 10.28 -0.54
N ALA A 127 -14.10 9.50 -0.48
CA ALA A 127 -13.74 8.69 0.68
C ALA A 127 -13.54 9.53 1.95
N LEU A 128 -13.11 10.79 1.81
CA LEU A 128 -12.98 11.74 2.91
C LEU A 128 -14.30 11.96 3.66
N LYS A 129 -15.44 11.89 2.96
CA LYS A 129 -16.79 12.10 3.53
C LYS A 129 -17.34 10.86 4.26
N LYS A 130 -16.71 9.69 4.13
CA LYS A 130 -17.16 8.42 4.73
C LYS A 130 -16.79 8.29 6.23
N GLY A 131 -16.33 9.38 6.85
CA GLY A 131 -15.95 9.45 8.26
C GLY A 131 -14.48 9.16 8.52
N ALA A 132 -13.94 9.74 9.58
CA ALA A 132 -12.56 9.49 10.01
C ALA A 132 -12.41 8.09 10.62
N VAL A 133 -13.37 7.65 11.43
CA VAL A 133 -13.31 6.38 12.18
C VAL A 133 -13.02 5.18 11.27
N LYS A 134 -13.75 5.03 10.17
CA LYS A 134 -13.55 3.90 9.24
C LYS A 134 -12.12 3.86 8.68
N ARG A 135 -11.58 5.01 8.26
CA ARG A 135 -10.23 5.12 7.68
C ARG A 135 -9.13 4.89 8.73
N LEU A 136 -9.38 5.35 9.96
CA LEU A 136 -8.52 5.03 11.11
C LEU A 136 -8.49 3.52 11.34
N THR A 137 -9.64 2.88 11.38
CA THR A 137 -9.74 1.43 11.55
C THR A 137 -9.04 0.69 10.41
N GLU A 138 -9.27 1.06 9.15
CA GLU A 138 -8.61 0.44 7.99
C GLU A 138 -7.08 0.57 8.07
N THR A 139 -6.56 1.74 8.48
CA THR A 139 -5.11 1.95 8.63
C THR A 139 -4.55 1.13 9.79
N VAL A 140 -5.26 1.08 10.92
CA VAL A 140 -4.84 0.27 12.08
C VAL A 140 -4.88 -1.22 11.75
N THR A 141 -5.93 -1.72 11.09
CA THR A 141 -6.02 -3.13 10.65
C THR A 141 -4.97 -3.49 9.59
N PHE A 142 -4.55 -2.54 8.76
CA PHE A 142 -3.45 -2.78 7.83
C PHE A 142 -2.09 -2.93 8.54
N TRP A 143 -1.90 -2.18 9.63
CA TRP A 143 -0.62 -2.14 10.34
C TRP A 143 -0.48 -3.18 11.46
N VAL A 144 -1.57 -3.49 12.18
CA VAL A 144 -1.65 -4.47 13.29
C VAL A 144 -2.03 -5.84 12.75
#